data_AF-A0A833LX86-F1
#
_entry.id   AF-A0A833LX86-F1
#
_cell.length_a   1.000
_cell.length_b   1.000
_cell.length_c   1.000
_cell.angle_alpha   90.00
_cell.angle_beta   90.00
_cell.angle_gamma   90.00
#
_symmetry.space_group_name_H-M   'P 1'
#
loop_
_entity.id
_entity.type
_entity.pdbx_description
1 polymer ?
#
loop_
_entity_poly.entity_id
_entity_poly.type
_entity_poly.pdbx_seq_one_letter_code
_entity_poly.pdbx_strand_id
1 'polypeptide(L)'
;MQNSELIERTWELYSQQKFQEIVSVADGLNDTSLAEIQHLALMELGQHRDFTPTGDGMFGELYRAMHSYHKRNFETASRGLGGWILNRGYYGQWLLDRFVESCRRSSQFDLLFKVASRLIQTNKSPRVAEAVFLALYHLGKYEDALKIFDTYREHFSDGSLMQYAGECLMKLQRYDEAERFFLALFKKMSGRDYQDNYEEVRDRYVKAMPGLKALEKKQGLSEGEWMEIGMGYLFSGDYARALDIFQKIKKSKQKAA
;
A
#
# COMPACT_ATOMS: atom_id res chain seq x y z
N MET A 1 -39.17 0.79 -7.46
CA MET A 1 -38.00 0.48 -6.62
C MET A 1 -38.15 1.29 -5.36
N GLN A 2 -38.13 0.67 -4.18
CA GLN A 2 -38.18 1.42 -2.93
C GLN A 2 -36.88 2.23 -2.78
N ASN A 3 -36.91 3.41 -2.14
CA ASN A 3 -35.71 4.25 -1.98
C ASN A 3 -34.52 3.48 -1.37
N SER A 4 -34.78 2.51 -0.48
CA SER A 4 -33.75 1.65 0.12
C SER A 4 -33.00 0.79 -0.91
N GLU A 5 -33.72 0.09 -1.80
CA GLU A 5 -33.10 -0.73 -2.86
C GLU A 5 -32.26 0.14 -3.82
N LEU A 6 -32.72 1.37 -4.06
CA LEU A 6 -32.01 2.33 -4.90
C LEU A 6 -30.73 2.87 -4.24
N ILE A 7 -30.76 3.12 -2.94
CA ILE A 7 -29.57 3.50 -2.16
C ILE A 7 -28.53 2.37 -2.18
N GLU A 8 -28.95 1.12 -1.98
CA GLU A 8 -28.06 -0.04 -2.05
C GLU A 8 -27.43 -0.19 -3.43
N ARG A 9 -28.24 -0.08 -4.49
CA ARG A 9 -27.75 -0.15 -5.87
C ARG A 9 -26.78 0.97 -6.21
N THR A 10 -27.07 2.21 -5.81
CA THR A 10 -26.17 3.35 -6.07
C THR A 10 -24.88 3.23 -5.27
N TRP A 11 -24.93 2.69 -4.05
CA TRP A 11 -23.75 2.33 -3.29
C TRP A 11 -22.91 1.26 -3.98
N GLU A 12 -23.53 0.22 -4.53
CA GLU A 12 -22.82 -0.82 -5.28
C GLU A 12 -22.07 -0.20 -6.48
N LEU A 13 -22.75 0.64 -7.26
CA LEU A 13 -22.14 1.39 -8.37
C LEU A 13 -20.95 2.23 -7.89
N TYR A 14 -21.06 2.89 -6.74
CA TYR A 14 -19.99 3.69 -6.16
C TYR A 14 -18.80 2.83 -5.74
N SER A 15 -19.05 1.67 -5.14
CA SER A 15 -18.00 0.72 -4.76
C SER A 15 -17.25 0.16 -5.98
N GLN A 16 -17.93 0.05 -7.13
CA GLN A 16 -17.38 -0.35 -8.43
C GLN A 16 -16.81 0.82 -9.24
N GLN A 17 -16.79 2.04 -8.69
CA GLN A 17 -16.31 3.26 -9.37
C GLN A 17 -17.07 3.63 -10.65
N LYS A 18 -18.34 3.21 -10.76
CA LYS A 18 -19.24 3.54 -11.90
C LYS A 18 -19.92 4.89 -11.69
N PHE A 19 -19.13 5.95 -11.53
CA PHE A 19 -19.63 7.26 -11.10
C PHE A 19 -20.62 7.89 -12.09
N GLN A 20 -20.41 7.71 -13.40
CA GLN A 20 -21.31 8.25 -14.42
C GLN A 20 -22.71 7.64 -14.35
N GLU A 21 -22.81 6.35 -14.01
CA GLU A 21 -24.09 5.65 -13.87
C GLU A 21 -24.87 6.21 -12.66
N ILE A 22 -24.19 6.51 -11.55
CA ILE A 22 -24.80 7.12 -10.36
C ILE A 22 -25.43 8.47 -10.69
N VAL A 23 -24.73 9.31 -11.45
CA VAL A 23 -25.24 10.63 -11.84
C VAL A 23 -26.56 10.50 -12.61
N SER A 24 -26.65 9.54 -13.53
CA SER A 24 -27.87 9.29 -14.32
C SER A 24 -29.02 8.70 -13.48
N VAL A 25 -28.69 7.85 -12.50
CA VAL A 25 -29.67 7.13 -11.68
C VAL A 25 -30.25 8.01 -10.58
N ALA A 26 -29.47 8.95 -10.04
CA ALA A 26 -29.88 9.82 -8.95
C ALA A 26 -30.44 11.18 -9.41
N ASP A 27 -30.50 11.45 -10.71
CA ASP A 27 -30.95 12.75 -11.24
C ASP A 27 -32.44 13.00 -10.94
N GLY A 28 -32.73 14.21 -10.45
CA GLY A 28 -34.10 14.64 -10.13
C GLY A 28 -34.77 13.95 -8.94
N LEU A 29 -34.05 13.15 -8.13
CA LEU A 29 -34.62 12.46 -6.97
C LEU A 29 -34.61 13.32 -5.70
N ASN A 30 -35.69 13.25 -4.93
CA ASN A 30 -35.87 13.97 -3.67
C ASN A 30 -35.57 13.09 -2.45
N ASP A 31 -34.35 12.56 -2.37
CA ASP A 31 -33.86 11.76 -1.24
C ASP A 31 -32.46 12.22 -0.84
N THR A 32 -32.24 12.51 0.43
CA THR A 32 -30.98 13.09 0.93
C THR A 32 -29.79 12.16 0.69
N SER A 33 -29.96 10.84 0.86
CA SER A 33 -28.86 9.89 0.68
C SER A 33 -28.49 9.74 -0.79
N LEU A 34 -29.50 9.73 -1.68
CA LEU A 34 -29.26 9.69 -3.12
C LEU A 34 -28.60 10.97 -3.63
N ALA A 35 -28.98 12.13 -3.09
CA ALA A 35 -28.31 13.40 -3.39
C ALA A 35 -26.84 13.37 -2.94
N GLU A 36 -26.55 12.90 -1.72
CA GLU A 36 -25.18 12.84 -1.20
C GLU A 36 -24.27 11.91 -2.03
N ILE A 37 -24.75 10.71 -2.40
CA ILE A 37 -23.95 9.79 -3.22
C ILE A 37 -23.78 10.27 -4.66
N GLN A 38 -24.76 10.99 -5.21
CA GLN A 38 -24.61 11.67 -6.50
C GLN A 38 -23.50 12.72 -6.45
N HIS A 39 -23.45 13.54 -5.39
CA HIS A 39 -22.41 14.55 -5.23
C HIS A 39 -21.04 13.95 -4.94
N LEU A 40 -20.97 12.81 -4.26
CA LEU A 40 -19.75 12.00 -4.18
C LEU A 40 -19.27 11.56 -5.57
N ALA A 41 -20.16 11.05 -6.41
CA ALA A 41 -19.82 10.63 -7.77
C ALA A 41 -19.35 11.80 -8.65
N LEU A 42 -20.04 12.95 -8.60
CA LEU A 42 -19.64 14.17 -9.30
C LEU A 42 -18.25 14.66 -8.87
N MET A 43 -17.93 14.56 -7.58
CA MET A 43 -16.61 14.91 -7.07
C MET A 43 -15.51 14.03 -7.66
N GLU A 44 -15.73 12.71 -7.73
CA GLU A 44 -14.76 11.78 -8.34
C GLU A 44 -14.59 12.01 -9.86
N LEU A 45 -15.63 12.49 -10.54
CA LEU A 45 -15.59 12.86 -11.96
C LEU A 45 -14.93 14.22 -12.22
N GLY A 46 -14.52 14.96 -11.18
CA GLY A 46 -14.01 16.33 -11.32
C GLY A 46 -15.08 17.37 -11.67
N GLN A 47 -16.35 17.00 -11.62
CA GLN A 47 -17.52 17.86 -11.89
C GLN A 47 -18.10 18.40 -10.58
N HIS A 48 -17.21 18.82 -9.68
CA HIS A 48 -17.59 19.25 -8.34
C HIS A 48 -18.57 20.43 -8.38
N ARG A 49 -19.62 20.34 -7.57
CA ARG A 49 -20.62 21.40 -7.35
C ARG A 49 -20.66 21.74 -5.87
N ASP A 50 -21.00 22.99 -5.57
CA ASP A 50 -21.22 23.42 -4.19
C ASP A 50 -22.33 22.57 -3.56
N PHE A 51 -21.94 21.77 -2.58
CA PHE A 51 -22.86 20.88 -1.87
C PHE A 51 -22.42 20.76 -0.41
N THR A 52 -23.40 20.90 0.47
CA THR A 52 -23.19 20.73 1.92
C THR A 52 -24.18 19.68 2.42
N PRO A 53 -23.70 18.51 2.88
CA PRO A 53 -24.59 17.51 3.45
C PRO A 53 -25.34 18.05 4.67
N THR A 54 -26.66 17.91 4.67
CA THR A 54 -27.55 18.41 5.75
C THR A 54 -27.41 17.64 7.05
N GLY A 55 -26.91 16.40 6.99
CA GLY A 55 -26.71 15.52 8.15
C GLY A 55 -27.75 14.41 8.29
N ASP A 56 -28.85 14.48 7.55
CA ASP A 56 -29.94 13.48 7.58
C ASP A 56 -29.69 12.29 6.65
N GLY A 57 -28.74 12.42 5.73
CA GLY A 57 -28.42 11.40 4.74
C GLY A 57 -27.37 10.39 5.21
N MET A 58 -27.33 9.24 4.53
CA MET A 58 -26.43 8.13 4.89
C MET A 58 -24.96 8.40 4.59
N PHE A 59 -24.64 9.22 3.58
CA PHE A 59 -23.30 9.38 3.03
C PHE A 59 -22.67 10.74 3.35
N GLY A 60 -23.33 11.60 4.13
CA GLY A 60 -22.82 12.93 4.46
C GLY A 60 -21.44 12.92 5.12
N GLU A 61 -21.18 11.97 6.02
CA GLU A 61 -19.85 11.79 6.62
C GLU A 61 -18.80 11.37 5.58
N LEU A 62 -19.15 10.42 4.70
CA LEU A 62 -18.27 9.98 3.62
C LEU A 62 -17.98 11.12 2.64
N TYR A 63 -18.99 11.93 2.29
CA TYR A 63 -18.84 13.12 1.46
C TYR A 63 -17.82 14.09 2.05
N ARG A 64 -17.94 14.44 3.34
CA ARG A 64 -17.00 15.34 4.01
C ARG A 64 -15.57 14.77 4.04
N ALA A 65 -15.44 13.45 4.25
CA ALA A 65 -14.16 12.76 4.24
C ALA A 65 -13.51 12.80 2.85
N MET A 66 -14.25 12.46 1.79
CA MET A 66 -13.78 12.49 0.40
C MET A 66 -13.48 13.91 -0.07
N HIS A 67 -14.31 14.89 0.29
CA HIS A 67 -14.03 16.29 -0.01
C HIS A 67 -12.72 16.75 0.64
N SER A 68 -12.45 16.35 1.89
CA SER A 68 -11.17 16.63 2.56
C SER A 68 -10.01 15.94 1.85
N TYR A 69 -10.21 14.72 1.35
CA TYR A 69 -9.22 13.97 0.57
C TYR A 69 -8.83 14.74 -0.71
N HIS A 70 -9.80 15.18 -1.50
CA HIS A 70 -9.57 15.94 -2.74
C HIS A 70 -8.92 17.31 -2.48
N LYS A 71 -9.23 17.95 -1.33
CA LYS A 71 -8.54 19.15 -0.85
C LYS A 71 -7.15 18.88 -0.27
N ARG A 72 -6.65 17.63 -0.32
CA ARG A 72 -5.37 17.19 0.24
C ARG A 72 -5.24 17.40 1.75
N ASN A 73 -6.36 17.56 2.46
CA ASN A 73 -6.40 17.52 3.92
C ASN A 73 -6.50 16.06 4.37
N PHE A 74 -5.38 15.34 4.26
CA PHE A 74 -5.31 13.90 4.55
C PHE A 74 -5.54 13.57 6.03
N GLU A 75 -5.30 14.53 6.91
CA GLU A 75 -5.50 14.32 8.34
C GLU A 75 -6.99 14.16 8.67
N THR A 76 -7.82 15.11 8.20
CA THR A 76 -9.27 15.04 8.32
C THR A 76 -9.86 13.90 7.49
N ALA A 77 -9.34 13.68 6.27
CA ALA A 77 -9.83 12.64 5.38
C ALA A 77 -9.70 11.24 5.99
N SER A 78 -8.53 10.91 6.54
CA SER A 78 -8.29 9.60 7.17
C SER A 78 -9.18 9.38 8.39
N ARG A 79 -9.42 10.38 9.24
CA ARG A 79 -10.35 10.26 10.38
C ARG A 79 -11.78 9.97 9.92
N GLY A 80 -12.26 10.73 8.94
CA GLY A 80 -13.60 10.54 8.38
C GLY A 80 -13.76 9.16 7.70
N LEU A 81 -12.79 8.78 6.86
CA LEU A 81 -12.79 7.48 6.19
C LEU A 81 -12.67 6.31 7.18
N GLY A 82 -11.82 6.45 8.21
CA GLY A 82 -11.68 5.45 9.26
C GLY A 82 -12.98 5.26 10.05
N GLY A 83 -13.67 6.36 10.39
CA GLY A 83 -15.00 6.32 11.00
C GLY A 83 -16.03 5.62 10.12
N TRP A 84 -16.08 5.98 8.83
CA TRP A 84 -16.96 5.35 7.85
C TRP A 84 -16.77 3.82 7.80
N ILE A 85 -15.51 3.40 7.60
CA ILE A 85 -15.13 1.99 7.48
C ILE A 85 -15.52 1.20 8.73
N LEU A 86 -15.30 1.76 9.93
CA LEU A 86 -15.60 1.08 11.19
C LEU A 86 -17.09 0.95 11.49
N ASN A 87 -17.89 1.96 11.12
CA ASN A 87 -19.28 2.07 11.52
C ASN A 87 -20.26 1.47 10.51
N ARG A 88 -19.91 1.46 9.22
CA ARG A 88 -20.82 0.98 8.15
C ARG A 88 -20.57 -0.46 7.72
N GLY A 89 -19.44 -1.07 8.13
CA GLY A 89 -19.18 -2.51 7.99
C GLY A 89 -18.92 -3.03 6.57
N TYR A 90 -19.17 -2.23 5.53
CA TYR A 90 -18.84 -2.55 4.14
C TYR A 90 -18.21 -1.33 3.45
N TYR A 91 -17.10 -1.55 2.74
CA TYR A 91 -16.38 -0.53 1.99
C TYR A 91 -15.85 -1.14 0.68
N GLY A 92 -15.83 -0.34 -0.40
CA GLY A 92 -15.14 -0.71 -1.62
C GLY A 92 -13.62 -0.71 -1.42
N GLN A 93 -12.89 -1.57 -2.13
CA GLN A 93 -11.43 -1.66 -2.03
C GLN A 93 -10.74 -0.30 -2.25
N TRP A 94 -11.26 0.50 -3.17
CA TRP A 94 -10.71 1.83 -3.46
C TRP A 94 -10.87 2.82 -2.30
N LEU A 95 -11.92 2.70 -1.47
CA LEU A 95 -12.07 3.52 -0.27
C LEU A 95 -11.02 3.15 0.79
N LEU A 96 -10.71 1.86 0.92
CA LEU A 96 -9.59 1.42 1.75
C LEU A 96 -8.28 2.01 1.23
N ASP A 97 -8.06 2.01 -0.09
CA ASP A 97 -6.86 2.61 -0.69
C ASP A 97 -6.74 4.10 -0.37
N ARG A 98 -7.84 4.86 -0.48
CA ARG A 98 -7.89 6.29 -0.11
C ARG A 98 -7.63 6.50 1.38
N PHE A 99 -8.17 5.63 2.23
CA PHE A 99 -7.94 5.67 3.68
C PHE A 99 -6.47 5.40 4.03
N VAL A 100 -5.88 4.34 3.47
CA VAL A 100 -4.47 3.97 3.65
C VAL A 100 -3.56 5.10 3.19
N GLU A 101 -3.81 5.65 1.99
CA GLU A 101 -3.02 6.76 1.46
C GLU A 101 -3.14 8.02 2.33
N SER A 102 -4.35 8.34 2.81
CA SER A 102 -4.56 9.45 3.73
C SER A 102 -3.79 9.27 5.03
N CYS A 103 -3.79 8.06 5.59
CA CYS A 103 -3.02 7.76 6.79
C CYS A 103 -1.52 7.88 6.54
N ARG A 104 -1.01 7.38 5.41
CA ARG A 104 0.40 7.51 5.01
C ARG A 104 0.83 8.96 4.89
N ARG A 105 0.04 9.79 4.21
CA ARG A 105 0.36 11.20 3.96
C ARG A 105 0.22 12.10 5.18
N SER A 106 -0.57 11.69 6.17
CA SER A 106 -0.75 12.39 7.45
C SER A 106 -0.05 11.71 8.63
N SER A 107 0.73 10.65 8.37
CA SER A 107 1.42 9.83 9.39
C SER A 107 0.52 9.28 10.51
N GLN A 108 -0.77 9.08 10.24
CA GLN A 108 -1.74 8.55 11.22
C GLN A 108 -1.74 7.01 11.25
N PHE A 109 -0.61 6.42 11.58
CA PHE A 109 -0.43 4.97 11.58
C PHE A 109 -1.15 4.26 12.74
N ASP A 110 -1.36 4.93 13.87
CA ASP A 110 -2.20 4.39 14.96
C ASP A 110 -3.66 4.21 14.52
N LEU A 111 -4.20 5.20 13.78
CA LEU A 111 -5.54 5.11 13.22
C LEU A 111 -5.62 4.01 12.17
N LEU A 112 -4.64 3.95 11.26
CA LEU A 112 -4.55 2.88 10.27
C LEU A 112 -4.56 1.50 10.95
N PHE A 113 -3.73 1.31 11.97
CA PHE A 113 -3.66 0.07 12.72
C PHE A 113 -5.00 -0.27 13.38
N LYS A 114 -5.61 0.69 14.08
CA LYS A 114 -6.91 0.51 14.75
C LYS A 114 -8.00 0.06 13.79
N VAL A 115 -8.10 0.71 12.63
CA VAL A 115 -9.14 0.40 11.63
C VAL A 115 -8.83 -0.94 10.96
N ALA A 116 -7.62 -1.12 10.44
CA ALA A 116 -7.26 -2.32 9.68
C ALA A 116 -7.24 -3.59 10.54
N SER A 117 -6.80 -3.51 11.80
CA SER A 117 -6.81 -4.65 12.73
C SER A 117 -8.22 -5.11 13.11
N ARG A 118 -9.20 -4.20 13.11
CA ARG A 118 -10.60 -4.56 13.26
C ARG A 118 -11.16 -5.17 11.98
N LEU A 119 -10.81 -4.62 10.82
CA LEU A 119 -11.26 -5.13 9.54
C LEU A 119 -10.75 -6.54 9.23
N ILE A 120 -9.50 -6.86 9.56
CA ILE A 120 -8.93 -8.16 9.20
C ILE A 120 -9.61 -9.32 9.95
N GLN A 121 -10.28 -9.04 11.07
CA GLN A 121 -11.05 -10.04 11.83
C GLN A 121 -12.30 -10.50 11.07
N THR A 122 -12.93 -9.62 10.28
CA THR A 122 -14.15 -9.92 9.52
C THR A 122 -13.90 -10.09 8.03
N ASN A 123 -12.84 -9.48 7.50
CA ASN A 123 -12.45 -9.51 6.10
C ASN A 123 -10.95 -9.82 5.97
N LYS A 124 -10.65 -11.12 5.81
CA LYS A 124 -9.27 -11.65 5.66
C LYS A 124 -8.69 -11.42 4.25
N SER A 125 -8.90 -10.25 3.68
CA SER A 125 -8.36 -9.88 2.38
C SER A 125 -6.86 -9.53 2.47
N PRO A 126 -6.04 -9.92 1.48
CA PRO A 126 -4.64 -9.50 1.38
C PRO A 126 -4.46 -7.99 1.46
N ARG A 127 -5.41 -7.20 0.93
CA ARG A 127 -5.32 -5.73 0.96
C ARG A 127 -5.45 -5.16 2.37
N VAL A 128 -6.27 -5.79 3.21
CA VAL A 128 -6.41 -5.41 4.63
C VAL A 128 -5.15 -5.84 5.40
N ALA A 129 -4.63 -7.03 5.11
CA ALA A 129 -3.38 -7.51 5.70
C ALA A 129 -2.21 -6.57 5.37
N GLU A 130 -2.13 -6.08 4.13
CA GLU A 130 -1.17 -5.05 3.72
C GLU A 130 -1.31 -3.77 4.56
N ALA A 131 -2.53 -3.27 4.76
CA ALA A 131 -2.78 -2.10 5.60
C ALA A 131 -2.34 -2.32 7.06
N VAL A 132 -2.62 -3.49 7.65
CA VAL A 132 -2.15 -3.86 9.00
C VAL A 132 -0.63 -3.90 9.06
N PHE A 133 0.00 -4.58 8.09
CA PHE A 133 1.44 -4.68 7.98
C PHE A 133 2.12 -3.31 7.92
N LEU A 134 1.65 -2.42 7.04
CA LEU A 134 2.19 -1.08 6.87
C LEU A 134 2.08 -0.26 8.16
N ALA A 135 0.95 -0.37 8.87
CA ALA A 135 0.76 0.30 10.13
C ALA A 135 1.75 -0.19 11.20
N LEU A 136 1.90 -1.50 11.34
CA LEU A 136 2.83 -2.11 12.31
C LEU A 136 4.28 -1.72 12.02
N TYR A 137 4.70 -1.77 10.75
CA TYR A 137 6.03 -1.35 10.33
C TYR A 137 6.32 0.10 10.73
N HIS A 138 5.41 1.03 10.42
CA HIS A 138 5.61 2.45 10.73
C HIS A 138 5.51 2.77 12.23
N LEU A 139 4.80 1.94 13.01
CA LEU A 139 4.75 2.01 14.47
C LEU A 139 5.96 1.33 15.15
N GLY A 140 6.91 0.78 14.38
CA GLY A 140 8.10 0.09 14.91
C GLY A 140 7.82 -1.30 15.50
N LYS A 141 6.63 -1.86 15.26
CA LYS A 141 6.22 -3.19 15.75
C LYS A 141 6.62 -4.27 14.75
N TYR A 142 7.93 -4.42 14.56
CA TYR A 142 8.50 -5.18 13.44
C TYR A 142 8.21 -6.69 13.52
N GLU A 143 8.22 -7.30 14.72
CA GLU A 143 7.88 -8.72 14.88
C GLU A 143 6.43 -9.00 14.47
N ASP A 144 5.51 -8.16 14.89
CA ASP A 144 4.09 -8.33 14.55
C ASP A 144 3.85 -8.06 13.07
N ALA A 145 4.55 -7.09 12.48
CA ALA A 145 4.52 -6.87 11.03
C ALA A 145 4.96 -8.15 10.30
N LEU A 146 6.06 -8.78 10.72
CA LEU A 146 6.55 -10.02 10.11
C LEU A 146 5.56 -11.19 10.25
N LYS A 147 4.85 -11.32 11.38
CA LYS A 147 3.79 -12.33 11.52
C LYS A 147 2.67 -12.17 10.49
N ILE A 148 2.23 -10.92 10.26
CA ILE A 148 1.24 -10.63 9.22
C ILE A 148 1.81 -10.92 7.84
N PHE A 149 3.07 -10.54 7.60
CA PHE A 149 3.75 -10.83 6.34
C PHE A 149 3.78 -12.33 6.05
N ASP A 150 4.26 -13.15 6.97
CA ASP A 150 4.40 -14.60 6.79
C ASP A 150 3.06 -15.28 6.54
N THR A 151 1.99 -14.81 7.19
CA THR A 151 0.64 -15.35 7.02
C THR A 151 0.06 -15.09 5.62
N TYR A 152 0.41 -13.96 4.99
CA TYR A 152 -0.18 -13.50 3.73
C TYR A 152 0.81 -13.44 2.56
N ARG A 153 2.05 -13.90 2.75
CA ARG A 153 3.16 -13.71 1.80
C ARG A 153 2.88 -14.21 0.39
N GLU A 154 2.08 -15.26 0.25
CA GLU A 154 1.73 -15.85 -1.06
C GLU A 154 0.83 -14.92 -1.89
N HIS A 155 0.08 -14.03 -1.22
CA HIS A 155 -0.79 -13.05 -1.86
C HIS A 155 -0.10 -11.71 -2.09
N PHE A 156 1.06 -11.48 -1.47
CA PHE A 156 1.87 -10.29 -1.70
C PHE A 156 2.74 -10.49 -2.96
N SER A 157 2.13 -10.27 -4.12
CA SER A 157 2.83 -10.29 -5.41
C SER A 157 3.75 -9.07 -5.59
N ASP A 158 3.50 -7.98 -4.86
CA ASP A 158 4.28 -6.76 -4.96
C ASP A 158 5.55 -6.80 -4.09
N GLY A 159 6.71 -6.63 -4.72
CA GLY A 159 8.00 -6.56 -4.02
C GLY A 159 8.16 -5.39 -3.04
N SER A 160 7.22 -4.43 -2.98
CA SER A 160 7.25 -3.33 -2.00
C SER A 160 7.06 -3.85 -0.57
N LEU A 161 6.15 -4.81 -0.34
CA LEU A 161 5.93 -5.40 0.98
C LEU A 161 7.06 -6.33 1.40
N MET A 162 7.60 -7.08 0.45
CA MET A 162 8.79 -7.92 0.69
C MET A 162 9.96 -7.08 1.18
N GLN A 163 10.16 -5.90 0.58
CA GLN A 163 11.17 -4.97 1.07
C GLN A 163 10.92 -4.57 2.53
N TYR A 164 9.72 -4.10 2.87
CA TYR A 164 9.45 -3.67 4.24
C TYR A 164 9.63 -4.82 5.23
N ALA A 165 9.33 -6.06 4.84
CA ALA A 165 9.61 -7.24 5.65
C ALA A 165 11.13 -7.46 5.84
N GLY A 166 11.92 -7.31 4.77
CA GLY A 166 13.38 -7.29 4.88
C GLY A 166 13.90 -6.19 5.81
N GLU A 167 13.32 -4.99 5.74
CA GLU A 167 13.64 -3.89 6.66
C GLU A 167 13.24 -4.20 8.11
N CYS A 168 12.10 -4.86 8.34
CA CYS A 168 11.73 -5.35 9.67
C CYS A 168 12.81 -6.27 10.23
N LEU A 169 13.25 -7.28 9.46
CA LEU A 169 14.31 -8.21 9.88
C LEU A 169 15.61 -7.47 10.21
N MET A 170 15.96 -6.47 9.40
CA MET A 170 17.11 -5.60 9.63
C MET A 170 17.00 -4.80 10.92
N LYS A 171 15.85 -4.17 11.17
CA LYS A 171 15.60 -3.40 12.40
C LYS A 171 15.61 -4.28 13.65
N LEU A 172 15.29 -5.56 13.51
CA LEU A 172 15.36 -6.58 14.55
C LEU A 172 16.74 -7.22 14.68
N GLN A 173 17.73 -6.80 13.88
CA GLN A 173 19.07 -7.39 13.84
C GLN A 173 19.09 -8.89 13.51
N ARG A 174 18.05 -9.39 12.82
CA ARG A 174 17.93 -10.76 12.33
C ARG A 174 18.59 -10.88 10.97
N TYR A 175 19.88 -10.57 10.91
CA TYR A 175 20.63 -10.39 9.66
C TYR A 175 20.68 -11.65 8.79
N ASP A 176 20.86 -12.83 9.38
CA ASP A 176 20.88 -14.11 8.66
C ASP A 176 19.54 -14.38 7.95
N GLU A 177 18.44 -14.02 8.60
CA GLU A 177 17.10 -14.17 8.03
C GLU A 177 16.84 -13.11 6.96
N ALA A 178 17.28 -11.87 7.18
CA ALA A 178 17.21 -10.82 6.18
C ALA A 178 17.98 -11.20 4.91
N GLU A 179 19.18 -11.77 5.05
CA GLU A 179 20.00 -12.23 3.93
C GLU A 179 19.32 -13.33 3.13
N ARG A 180 18.84 -14.40 3.79
CA ARG A 180 18.06 -15.45 3.12
C ARG A 180 16.81 -14.91 2.43
N PHE A 181 16.15 -13.94 3.06
CA PHE A 181 14.96 -13.30 2.53
C PHE A 181 15.26 -12.50 1.25
N PHE A 182 16.32 -11.70 1.27
CA PHE A 182 16.76 -10.95 0.10
C PHE A 182 17.25 -11.85 -1.04
N LEU A 183 17.93 -12.95 -0.72
CA LEU A 183 18.30 -13.95 -1.73
C LEU A 183 17.07 -14.60 -2.40
N ALA A 184 16.03 -14.92 -1.62
CA ALA A 184 14.79 -15.43 -2.17
C ALA A 184 14.07 -14.42 -3.07
N LEU A 185 14.03 -13.13 -2.66
CA LEU A 185 13.52 -12.04 -3.47
C LEU A 185 14.31 -11.89 -4.78
N PHE A 186 15.64 -11.98 -4.70
CA PHE A 186 16.52 -11.89 -5.85
C PHE A 186 16.31 -13.04 -6.83
N LYS A 187 16.22 -14.28 -6.33
CA LYS A 187 15.93 -15.46 -7.15
C LYS A 187 14.62 -15.27 -7.92
N LYS A 188 13.58 -14.73 -7.27
CA LYS A 188 12.30 -14.41 -7.91
C LYS A 188 12.43 -13.35 -9.01
N MET A 189 13.28 -12.34 -8.83
CA MET A 189 13.47 -11.26 -9.80
C MET A 189 14.39 -11.60 -10.97
N SER A 190 15.42 -12.42 -10.73
CA SER A 190 16.50 -12.67 -11.69
C SER A 190 16.50 -14.08 -12.28
N GLY A 191 15.77 -15.01 -11.65
CA GLY A 191 15.80 -16.44 -11.96
C GLY A 191 17.07 -17.18 -11.48
N ARG A 192 18.06 -16.48 -10.90
CA ARG A 192 19.33 -17.07 -10.46
C ARG A 192 19.25 -17.53 -9.01
N ASP A 193 19.65 -18.78 -8.76
CA ASP A 193 19.78 -19.35 -7.42
C ASP A 193 21.22 -19.23 -6.93
N TYR A 194 21.38 -18.86 -5.67
CA TYR A 194 22.67 -18.70 -5.00
C TYR A 194 22.80 -19.60 -3.76
N GLN A 195 21.76 -20.38 -3.42
CA GLN A 195 21.78 -21.20 -2.21
C GLN A 195 22.82 -22.32 -2.28
N ASP A 196 22.99 -22.96 -3.44
CA ASP A 196 23.85 -24.14 -3.57
C ASP A 196 25.35 -23.81 -3.43
N ASN A 197 25.78 -22.60 -3.79
CA ASN A 197 27.18 -22.14 -3.71
C ASN A 197 27.35 -20.90 -2.81
N TYR A 198 26.53 -20.77 -1.77
CA TYR A 198 26.43 -19.56 -0.95
C TYR A 198 27.79 -19.05 -0.44
N GLU A 199 28.62 -19.91 0.16
CA GLU A 199 29.92 -19.52 0.72
C GLU A 199 30.91 -19.02 -0.36
N GLU A 200 30.97 -19.70 -1.50
CA GLU A 200 31.83 -19.31 -2.62
C GLU A 200 31.40 -17.97 -3.20
N VAL A 201 30.09 -17.79 -3.39
CA VAL A 201 29.51 -16.54 -3.90
C VAL A 201 29.76 -15.40 -2.91
N ARG A 202 29.56 -15.65 -1.61
CA ARG A 202 29.82 -14.67 -0.55
C ARG A 202 31.26 -14.21 -0.55
N ASP A 203 32.22 -15.14 -0.55
CA ASP A 203 33.65 -14.83 -0.57
C ASP A 203 34.03 -14.00 -1.82
N ARG A 204 33.49 -14.38 -2.99
CA ARG A 204 33.69 -13.63 -4.24
C ARG A 204 33.20 -12.18 -4.13
N TYR A 205 31.99 -11.96 -3.61
CA TYR A 205 31.43 -10.62 -3.48
C TYR A 205 32.16 -9.79 -2.43
N VAL A 206 32.52 -10.38 -1.28
CA VAL A 206 33.32 -9.72 -0.25
C VAL A 206 34.65 -9.23 -0.82
N LYS A 207 35.33 -10.06 -1.62
CA LYS A 207 36.57 -9.67 -2.33
C LYS A 207 36.33 -8.61 -3.40
N ALA A 208 35.21 -8.67 -4.12
CA ALA A 208 34.87 -7.71 -5.16
C ALA A 208 34.39 -6.35 -4.61
N MET A 209 34.04 -6.24 -3.34
CA MET A 209 33.43 -5.03 -2.75
C MET A 209 34.18 -3.72 -3.00
N PRO A 210 35.52 -3.64 -2.87
CA PRO A 210 36.23 -2.40 -3.15
C PRO A 210 36.02 -1.94 -4.61
N GLY A 211 36.01 -2.89 -5.56
CA GLY A 211 35.74 -2.63 -6.96
C GLY A 211 34.28 -2.24 -7.23
N LEU A 212 33.32 -2.90 -6.57
CA LEU A 212 31.89 -2.57 -6.68
C LEU A 212 31.57 -1.17 -6.12
N LYS A 213 32.20 -0.76 -5.01
CA LYS A 213 32.09 0.62 -4.48
C LYS A 213 32.67 1.66 -5.42
N ALA A 214 33.71 1.33 -6.18
CA ALA A 214 34.25 2.21 -7.20
C ALA A 214 33.35 2.26 -8.45
N LEU A 215 32.75 1.12 -8.82
CA LEU A 215 31.80 1.00 -9.92
C LEU A 215 30.54 1.84 -9.66
N GLU A 216 29.99 1.80 -8.45
CA GLU A 216 28.82 2.58 -8.03
C GLU A 216 28.96 4.10 -8.27
N LYS A 217 30.18 4.63 -8.26
CA LYS A 217 30.45 6.06 -8.49
C LYS A 217 30.38 6.47 -9.96
N LYS A 218 30.33 5.50 -10.89
CA LYS A 218 30.25 5.77 -12.33
C LYS A 218 28.82 6.13 -12.75
N GLN A 219 28.72 6.94 -13.80
CA GLN A 219 27.43 7.23 -14.45
C GLN A 219 27.14 6.22 -15.55
N GLY A 220 25.87 6.01 -15.87
CA GLY A 220 25.45 5.14 -16.98
C GLY A 220 25.50 3.64 -16.68
N LEU A 221 25.50 3.24 -15.41
CA LEU A 221 25.49 1.84 -14.99
C LEU A 221 24.26 1.11 -15.53
N SER A 222 24.49 -0.05 -16.11
CA SER A 222 23.47 -0.99 -16.54
C SER A 222 22.73 -1.61 -15.34
N GLU A 223 21.57 -2.19 -15.60
CA GLU A 223 20.83 -2.94 -14.58
C GLU A 223 21.66 -4.08 -14.00
N GLY A 224 22.42 -4.79 -14.84
CA GLY A 224 23.32 -5.86 -14.40
C GLY A 224 24.39 -5.37 -13.44
N GLU A 225 25.00 -4.21 -13.70
CA GLU A 225 26.01 -3.62 -12.81
C GLU A 225 25.41 -3.15 -11.49
N TRP A 226 24.24 -2.49 -11.53
CA TRP A 226 23.51 -2.16 -10.30
C TRP A 226 23.19 -3.43 -9.51
N MET A 227 22.84 -4.51 -10.20
CA MET A 227 22.55 -5.78 -9.56
C MET A 227 23.78 -6.36 -8.84
N GLU A 228 24.95 -6.35 -9.47
CA GLU A 228 26.20 -6.81 -8.85
C GLU A 228 26.59 -5.94 -7.64
N ILE A 229 26.39 -4.62 -7.71
CA ILE A 229 26.65 -3.72 -6.56
C ILE A 229 25.69 -4.04 -5.41
N GLY A 230 24.39 -4.24 -5.69
CA GLY A 230 23.39 -4.60 -4.69
C GLY A 230 23.73 -5.91 -3.98
N MET A 231 24.13 -6.94 -4.74
CA MET A 231 24.59 -8.22 -4.19
C MET A 231 25.88 -8.09 -3.39
N GLY A 232 26.81 -7.25 -3.83
CA GLY A 232 28.01 -6.94 -3.05
C GLY A 232 27.66 -6.41 -1.66
N TYR A 233 26.82 -5.38 -1.61
CA TYR A 233 26.38 -4.82 -0.34
C TYR A 233 25.65 -5.85 0.53
N LEU A 234 24.84 -6.73 -0.08
CA LEU A 234 24.17 -7.83 0.61
C LEU A 234 25.17 -8.76 1.32
N PHE A 235 26.13 -9.32 0.59
CA PHE A 235 27.10 -10.28 1.15
C PHE A 235 28.15 -9.65 2.07
N SER A 236 28.34 -8.33 1.98
CA SER A 236 29.23 -7.57 2.88
C SER A 236 28.56 -7.18 4.20
N GLY A 237 27.28 -7.49 4.38
CA GLY A 237 26.50 -7.17 5.58
C GLY A 237 25.93 -5.75 5.60
N ASP A 238 26.09 -4.97 4.53
CA ASP A 238 25.46 -3.65 4.38
C ASP A 238 24.12 -3.78 3.64
N TYR A 239 23.21 -4.47 4.32
CA TYR A 239 21.89 -4.80 3.77
C TYR A 239 21.03 -3.56 3.48
N ALA A 240 21.29 -2.43 4.15
CA ALA A 240 20.57 -1.17 3.91
C ALA A 240 20.89 -0.60 2.51
N ARG A 241 22.18 -0.59 2.13
CA ARG A 241 22.60 -0.18 0.78
C ARG A 241 22.15 -1.17 -0.29
N ALA A 242 22.23 -2.47 0.00
CA ALA A 242 21.73 -3.51 -0.90
C ALA A 242 20.26 -3.26 -1.29
N LEU A 243 19.44 -2.93 -0.30
CA LEU A 243 18.02 -2.68 -0.49
C LEU A 243 17.73 -1.43 -1.34
N ASP A 244 18.40 -0.29 -1.07
CA ASP A 244 18.26 0.94 -1.88
C ASP A 244 18.54 0.68 -3.37
N ILE A 245 19.57 -0.12 -3.65
CA ILE A 245 19.94 -0.48 -5.01
C ILE A 245 18.89 -1.36 -5.68
N PHE A 246 18.39 -2.40 -4.99
CA PHE A 246 17.34 -3.25 -5.53
C PHE A 246 16.05 -2.47 -5.82
N GLN A 247 15.71 -1.49 -4.99
CA GLN A 247 14.58 -0.58 -5.26
C GLN A 247 14.77 0.25 -6.53
N LYS A 248 15.98 0.77 -6.75
CA LYS A 248 16.29 1.56 -7.96
C LYS A 248 16.11 0.74 -9.22
N ILE A 249 16.60 -0.50 -9.22
CA ILE A 249 16.45 -1.45 -10.34
C ILE A 249 14.97 -1.75 -10.61
N LYS A 250 14.15 -1.95 -9.57
CA LYS A 250 12.71 -2.20 -9.74
C LYS A 250 11.99 -0.99 -10.35
N LYS A 251 12.29 0.22 -9.86
CA LYS A 251 11.70 1.47 -10.37
C LYS A 251 12.07 1.73 -11.83
N SER A 252 13.26 1.37 -12.29
CA SER A 252 13.64 1.50 -13.71
C SER A 252 12.86 0.54 -14.59
N LYS A 253 12.61 -0.71 -14.15
CA LYS A 253 11.77 -1.66 -14.88
C LYS A 253 10.32 -1.22 -15.03
N GLN A 254 9.72 -0.64 -13.99
CA GLN A 254 8.32 -0.17 -14.02
C GLN A 254 8.10 1.07 -14.89
N LYS A 255 9.15 1.82 -15.24
CA LYS A 255 9.06 2.97 -16.15
C LYS A 255 9.33 2.62 -17.62
N ALA A 256 9.89 1.44 -17.89
CA ALA A 256 10.24 0.98 -19.22
C ALA A 256 9.20 0.01 -19.81
N ALA A 257 8.21 -0.39 -19.02
CA ALA A 257 7.03 -1.17 -19.41
C ALA A 257 5.81 -0.26 -19.48
#